data_AF-A0A1Q6G2I8-F1
#
_entry.id   AF-A0A1Q6G2I8-F1
#
_cell.length_a   1.000
_cell.length_b   1.000
_cell.length_c   1.000
_cell.angle_alpha   90.00
_cell.angle_beta   90.00
_cell.angle_gamma   90.00
#
_symmetry.space_group_name_H-M   'P 1'
#
loop_
_entity.id
_entity.type
_entity.pdbx_description
1 polymer ?
#
loop_
_entity_poly.entity_id
_entity_poly.type
_entity_poly.pdbx_seq_one_letter_code
_entity_poly.pdbx_strand_id
1 'polypeptide(L)'
;MYENNDKRRLYWLIYQYINGYIDESFFCNEFYYAYDLGINHNDLDKLEKNVFHKLDEIVSRFSPYKEDHLLAPKAFYTKKNYDRK
;
A
#
# COMPACT_ATOMS: atom_id res chain seq x y z
N MET A 1 -15.85 -0.92 9.60
CA MET A 1 -14.90 -0.98 8.47
C MET A 1 -15.41 0.00 7.42
N TYR A 2 -14.55 0.84 6.84
CA TYR A 2 -14.95 1.82 5.82
C TYR A 2 -15.02 1.16 4.44
N GLU A 3 -15.95 1.61 3.60
CA GLU A 3 -16.10 1.11 2.21
C GLU A 3 -14.90 1.50 1.33
N ASN A 4 -14.69 0.77 0.22
CA ASN A 4 -13.55 1.01 -0.68
C ASN A 4 -13.58 2.39 -1.36
N ASN A 5 -14.76 2.98 -1.52
CA ASN A 5 -14.92 4.32 -2.11
C ASN A 5 -14.79 5.46 -1.09
N ASP A 6 -14.51 5.15 0.18
CA ASP A 6 -14.35 6.14 1.23
C ASP A 6 -12.87 6.34 1.56
N LYS A 7 -12.36 7.56 1.41
CA LYS A 7 -10.96 7.88 1.73
C LYS A 7 -10.54 7.55 3.16
N ARG A 8 -11.50 7.48 4.11
CA ARG A 8 -11.27 7.02 5.49
C ARG A 8 -10.75 5.59 5.55
N ARG A 9 -11.02 4.76 4.54
CA ARG A 9 -10.43 3.43 4.42
C ARG A 9 -8.91 3.48 4.28
N LEU A 10 -8.36 4.37 3.45
CA LEU A 10 -6.91 4.51 3.27
C LEU A 10 -6.22 4.87 4.58
N TYR A 11 -6.78 5.84 5.31
CA TYR A 11 -6.29 6.22 6.64
C TYR A 11 -6.36 5.07 7.64
N TRP A 12 -7.48 4.35 7.64
CA TRP A 12 -7.68 3.22 8.53
C TRP A 12 -6.68 2.09 8.24
N LEU A 13 -6.43 1.74 6.98
CA LEU A 13 -5.45 0.74 6.58
C LEU A 13 -4.03 1.12 7.04
N ILE A 14 -3.64 2.39 6.84
CA ILE A 14 -2.34 2.90 7.30
C ILE A 14 -2.23 2.77 8.83
N TYR A 15 -3.27 3.17 9.56
CA TYR A 15 -3.30 3.03 11.01
C TYR A 15 -3.20 1.57 11.45
N GLN A 16 -3.95 0.64 10.83
CA GLN A 16 -3.89 -0.78 11.16
C GLN A 16 -2.49 -1.35 10.95
N TYR A 17 -1.85 -0.99 9.83
CA TYR A 17 -0.52 -1.47 9.48
C TYR A 17 0.56 -0.93 10.44
N ILE A 18 0.55 0.38 10.73
CA ILE A 18 1.52 1.00 11.67
C ILE A 18 1.41 0.40 13.08
N ASN A 19 0.21 0.04 13.52
CA ASN A 19 0.00 -0.59 14.83
C ASN A 19 0.22 -2.11 14.83
N GLY A 20 0.59 -2.71 13.70
CA GLY A 20 0.85 -4.14 13.59
C GLY A 20 -0.40 -5.03 13.70
N TYR A 21 -1.60 -4.45 13.47
CA TYR A 21 -2.86 -5.22 13.46
C TYR A 21 -3.05 -6.01 12.16
N ILE A 22 -2.41 -5.58 11.08
CA ILE A 22 -2.39 -6.26 9.77
C ILE A 22 -0.96 -6.36 9.28
N ASP A 23 -0.67 -7.39 8.50
CA ASP A 23 0.64 -7.58 7.87
C ASP A 23 0.78 -6.81 6.55
N GLU A 24 1.99 -6.79 6.00
CA GLU A 24 2.34 -6.12 4.76
C GLU A 24 1.52 -6.63 3.57
N SER A 25 1.27 -7.94 3.49
CA SER A 25 0.57 -8.55 2.36
C SER A 25 -0.90 -8.11 2.35
N PHE A 26 -1.53 -8.15 3.52
CA PHE A 26 -2.90 -7.68 3.70
C PHE A 26 -2.99 -6.19 3.43
N PHE A 27 -2.09 -5.39 3.99
CA PHE A 27 -2.05 -3.94 3.75
C PHE A 27 -1.91 -3.61 2.26
N CYS A 28 -0.96 -4.24 1.56
CA CYS A 28 -0.70 -3.96 0.16
C CYS A 28 -1.90 -4.28 -0.73
N ASN A 29 -2.53 -5.45 -0.54
CA ASN A 29 -3.71 -5.85 -1.30
C ASN A 29 -4.90 -4.93 -1.04
N GLU A 30 -5.21 -4.65 0.22
CA GLU A 30 -6.36 -3.81 0.57
C GLU A 30 -6.16 -2.35 0.18
N PHE A 31 -4.92 -1.86 0.23
CA PHE A 31 -4.57 -0.53 -0.24
C PHE A 31 -4.78 -0.42 -1.76
N TYR A 32 -4.34 -1.40 -2.54
CA TYR A 32 -4.58 -1.45 -3.99
C TYR A 32 -6.09 -1.39 -4.32
N TYR A 33 -6.92 -2.22 -3.67
CA TYR A 33 -8.37 -2.19 -3.89
C TYR A 33 -9.03 -0.89 -3.47
N ALA A 34 -8.54 -0.25 -2.41
CA ALA A 34 -9.08 1.01 -1.94
C ALA A 34 -8.64 2.19 -2.83
N TYR A 35 -7.34 2.30 -3.13
CA TYR A 35 -6.73 3.47 -3.78
C TYR A 35 -6.86 3.44 -5.31
N ASP A 36 -6.54 2.31 -5.95
CA ASP A 36 -6.51 2.24 -7.42
C ASP A 36 -7.87 1.94 -8.03
N LEU A 37 -8.71 1.19 -7.30
CA LEU A 37 -9.99 0.68 -7.81
C LEU A 37 -11.22 1.25 -7.12
N GLY A 38 -11.08 1.72 -5.88
CA GLY A 38 -12.23 2.05 -5.02
C GLY A 38 -12.58 3.53 -4.99
N ILE A 39 -11.60 4.36 -4.65
CA ILE A 39 -11.79 5.80 -4.42
C ILE A 39 -11.88 6.59 -5.71
N ASN A 40 -12.76 7.60 -5.72
CA ASN A 40 -12.69 8.66 -6.70
C ASN A 40 -11.58 9.66 -6.31
N HIS A 41 -10.50 9.73 -7.09
CA HIS A 41 -9.39 10.65 -6.79
C HIS A 41 -9.79 12.12 -6.70
N ASN A 42 -10.97 12.54 -7.19
CA ASN A 42 -11.47 13.90 -6.97
C ASN A 42 -11.82 14.20 -5.50
N ASP A 43 -12.03 13.17 -4.68
CA ASP A 43 -12.32 13.29 -3.24
C ASP A 43 -11.05 13.51 -2.39
N LEU A 44 -9.88 13.40 -3.04
CA LEU A 44 -8.57 13.64 -2.45
C LEU A 44 -8.07 15.05 -2.73
N ASP A 45 -7.58 15.70 -1.69
CA ASP A 45 -6.83 16.95 -1.78
C ASP A 45 -5.43 16.71 -2.39
N LYS A 46 -4.71 17.82 -2.63
CA LYS A 46 -3.41 17.78 -3.30
C LYS A 46 -2.34 17.04 -2.47
N LEU A 47 -2.39 17.17 -1.14
CA LEU A 47 -1.45 16.50 -0.25
C LEU A 47 -1.77 15.00 -0.20
N GLU A 48 -3.03 14.64 0.00
CA GLU A 48 -3.54 13.27 -0.02
C GLU A 48 -3.11 12.55 -1.31
N LYS A 49 -3.35 13.17 -2.48
CA LYS A 49 -2.94 12.62 -3.78
C LYS A 49 -1.43 12.33 -3.84
N ASN A 50 -0.61 13.28 -3.42
CA ASN A 50 0.84 13.14 -3.50
C ASN A 50 1.35 12.03 -2.55
N VAL A 51 0.83 12.00 -1.32
CA VAL A 51 1.25 11.02 -0.31
C VAL A 51 0.78 9.62 -0.69
N PHE A 52 -0.49 9.47 -1.06
CA PHE A 52 -1.03 8.16 -1.43
C PHE A 52 -0.43 7.64 -2.73
N HIS A 53 -0.12 8.49 -3.70
CA HIS A 53 0.59 8.07 -4.90
C HIS A 53 2.00 7.54 -4.60
N LYS A 54 2.78 8.23 -3.75
CA LYS A 54 4.09 7.73 -3.31
C LYS A 54 4.00 6.42 -2.54
N LEU A 55 2.95 6.27 -1.74
CA LEU A 55 2.70 5.04 -1.00
C LEU A 55 2.35 3.90 -1.95
N ASP A 56 1.53 4.17 -2.97
CA ASP A 56 1.19 3.22 -4.03
C ASP A 56 2.44 2.76 -4.82
N GLU A 57 3.35 3.66 -5.17
CA GLU A 57 4.63 3.30 -5.81
C GLU A 57 5.48 2.31 -4.99
N ILE A 58 5.34 2.34 -3.66
CA ILE A 58 6.02 1.42 -2.75
C ILE A 58 5.23 0.11 -2.63
N VAL A 59 3.93 0.20 -2.39
CA VAL A 59 3.01 -0.93 -2.17
C VAL A 59 2.93 -1.83 -3.41
N SER A 60 2.82 -1.25 -4.60
CA SER A 60 2.79 -1.99 -5.88
C SER A 60 4.06 -2.79 -6.17
N ARG A 61 5.16 -2.49 -5.47
CA ARG A 61 6.45 -3.20 -5.58
C ARG A 61 6.70 -4.16 -4.43
N PHE A 62 5.76 -4.34 -3.52
CA PHE A 62 5.87 -5.39 -2.53
C PHE A 62 5.56 -6.75 -3.17
N SER A 63 6.42 -7.74 -2.93
CA SER A 63 6.06 -9.14 -3.15
C SER A 63 6.56 -10.01 -2.00
N PRO A 64 5.69 -10.85 -1.39
CA PRO A 64 6.12 -11.81 -0.39
C PRO A 64 6.78 -13.06 -1.01
N TYR A 65 6.68 -13.26 -2.33
CA TYR A 65 7.12 -14.48 -3.01
C TYR A 65 8.56 -14.38 -3.48
N LYS A 66 9.40 -15.34 -3.05
CA LYS A 66 10.82 -15.36 -3.38
C LYS A 66 11.06 -15.43 -4.90
N GLU A 67 10.18 -16.11 -5.61
CA GLU A 67 10.21 -16.31 -7.05
C GLU A 67 10.18 -14.98 -7.80
N ASP A 68 9.37 -14.02 -7.36
CA ASP A 68 9.27 -12.69 -7.97
C ASP A 68 10.59 -11.91 -7.85
N HIS A 69 11.29 -12.07 -6.72
CA HIS A 69 12.61 -11.47 -6.50
C HIS A 69 13.71 -12.16 -7.32
N LEU A 70 13.56 -13.44 -7.67
CA LEU A 70 14.48 -14.14 -8.55
C LEU A 70 14.28 -13.73 -10.01
N LEU A 71 13.03 -13.58 -10.43
CA LEU A 71 12.67 -13.18 -11.79
C LEU A 71 12.95 -11.69 -12.05
N ALA A 72 12.70 -10.84 -11.06
CA ALA A 72 12.85 -9.39 -11.17
C ALA A 72 13.47 -8.76 -9.91
N PRO A 73 14.77 -8.99 -9.65
CA PRO A 73 15.45 -8.60 -8.40
C PRO A 73 15.52 -7.10 -8.11
N LYS A 74 15.18 -6.25 -9.09
CA LYS A 74 15.12 -4.78 -8.94
C LYS A 74 13.70 -4.23 -8.94
N ALA A 75 12.70 -5.07 -9.24
CA ALA A 75 11.30 -4.66 -9.34
C ALA A 75 10.59 -4.74 -7.99
N PHE A 76 10.94 -5.72 -7.15
CA PHE A 76 10.23 -6.01 -5.92
C PHE A 76 11.09 -5.84 -4.66
N TYR A 77 10.43 -5.54 -3.55
CA TYR A 77 11.04 -5.47 -2.22
C TYR A 77 10.36 -6.44 -1.24
N THR A 78 11.14 -6.97 -0.29
CA THR A 78 10.61 -7.69 0.87
C THR A 78 10.75 -6.82 2.12
N LYS A 79 10.04 -7.16 3.21
CA LYS A 79 10.15 -6.52 4.53
C LYS A 79 11.61 -6.34 4.99
N LYS A 80 12.47 -7.32 4.70
CA LYS A 80 13.90 -7.32 5.06
C LYS A 80 14.73 -6.21 4.41
N ASN A 81 14.24 -5.58 3.34
CA ASN A 81 14.96 -4.53 2.62
C ASN A 81 14.82 -3.15 3.27
N TYR A 82 13.85 -2.93 4.17
CA TYR A 82 13.58 -1.60 4.77
C TYR A 82 14.27 -1.34 6.12
N ASP A 83 14.67 -2.39 6.87
CA ASP A 83 15.38 -2.26 8.16
C ASP A 83 16.86 -1.80 8.03
N ARG A 84 17.28 -1.33 6.85
CA ARG A 84 18.64 -0.85 6.58
C ARG A 84 18.61 0.54 5.96
N LYS A 85 18.04 1.52 6.65
CA LYS A 85 18.37 2.94 6.46
C LYS A 85 18.36 3.69 7.78
#